data_AF-A0AAE1Q6R4-F1
#
_entry.id   AF-A0AAE1Q6R4-F1
#
_cell.length_a   1.000
_cell.length_b   1.000
_cell.length_c   1.000
_cell.angle_alpha   90.00
_cell.angle_beta   90.00
_cell.angle_gamma   90.00
#
_symmetry.space_group_name_H-M   'P 1'
#
loop_
_entity.id
_entity.type
_entity.pdbx_description
1 polymer ?
#
loop_
_entity_poly.entity_id
_entity_poly.type
_entity_poly.pdbx_seq_one_letter_code
_entity_poly.pdbx_strand_id
1 'polypeptide(L)'
;MGLTFNIKALCTLSGILKVIQIALAFICIALLRHYNLHFGGEGGWGSSQSLLDRRLVGIIAIGSSILISLPLLFAYIFFAHSSNLLEVLYCFTACIMNVTGGSMAIDHYNGQGDTETVKAGMAMGCMMIINALVYLIDAGTGTIANRK
;
A
#
# COMPACT_ATOMS: atom_id res chain seq x y z
N MET A 1 22.78 -20.14 10.70
CA MET A 1 22.38 -20.15 9.29
C MET A 1 22.89 -18.86 8.67
N GLY A 2 23.82 -18.93 7.71
CA GLY A 2 24.51 -17.74 7.20
C GLY A 2 23.58 -16.85 6.40
N LEU A 3 23.59 -15.54 6.68
CA LEU A 3 22.95 -14.53 5.85
C LEU A 3 23.61 -14.58 4.46
N THR A 4 22.93 -15.17 3.48
CA THR A 4 23.43 -15.21 2.10
C THR A 4 22.75 -14.07 1.34
N PHE A 5 23.47 -12.97 1.11
CA PHE A 5 22.93 -11.78 0.46
C PHE A 5 22.71 -12.06 -1.04
N ASN A 6 21.55 -12.57 -1.41
CA ASN A 6 21.29 -13.03 -2.77
C ASN A 6 20.61 -11.92 -3.61
N ILE A 7 21.42 -11.01 -4.17
CA ILE A 7 20.94 -9.89 -5.01
C ILE A 7 20.13 -10.40 -6.23
N LYS A 8 20.37 -11.62 -6.70
CA LYS A 8 19.56 -12.22 -7.78
C LYS A 8 18.10 -12.43 -7.40
N ALA A 9 17.77 -12.53 -6.11
CA ALA A 9 16.40 -12.64 -5.62
C ALA A 9 15.58 -11.36 -5.87
N LEU A 10 16.23 -10.18 -5.86
CA LEU A 10 15.60 -8.90 -6.21
C LEU A 10 15.22 -8.80 -7.69
N CYS A 11 15.92 -9.51 -8.57
CA CYS A 11 15.62 -9.56 -10.01
C CYS A 11 14.55 -10.61 -10.37
N THR A 12 13.92 -11.25 -9.39
CA THR A 12 12.76 -12.12 -9.63
C THR A 12 11.48 -11.29 -9.75
N LEU A 13 10.46 -11.81 -10.45
CA LEU A 13 9.19 -11.12 -10.64
C LEU A 13 8.59 -10.65 -9.30
N SER A 14 8.58 -11.50 -8.28
CA SER A 14 8.07 -11.15 -6.94
C SER A 14 8.95 -10.11 -6.23
N GLY A 15 10.29 -10.20 -6.35
CA GLY A 15 11.20 -9.18 -5.82
C GLY A 15 10.95 -7.79 -6.41
N ILE A 16 10.78 -7.70 -7.73
CA ILE A 16 10.47 -6.44 -8.43
C ILE A 16 9.10 -5.89 -7.99
N LEU A 17 8.09 -6.75 -7.86
CA LEU A 17 6.76 -6.35 -7.40
C LEU A 17 6.81 -5.74 -6.00
N LYS A 18 7.57 -6.32 -5.06
CA LYS A 18 7.77 -5.75 -3.72
C LYS A 18 8.47 -4.40 -3.74
N VAL A 19 9.47 -4.22 -4.60
CA VAL A 19 10.14 -2.92 -4.77
C VAL A 19 9.16 -1.86 -5.29
N ILE A 20 8.32 -2.22 -6.26
CA ILE A 20 7.27 -1.32 -6.79
C ILE A 20 6.26 -0.96 -5.69
N GLN A 21 5.79 -1.94 -4.89
CA GLN A 21 4.87 -1.70 -3.78
C GLN A 21 5.45 -0.70 -2.77
N ILE A 22 6.72 -0.87 -2.42
CA ILE A 22 7.44 0.02 -1.50
C ILE A 22 7.57 1.42 -2.10
N ALA A 23 7.97 1.53 -3.38
CA ALA A 23 8.09 2.81 -4.06
C ALA A 23 6.75 3.58 -4.11
N LEU A 24 5.66 2.89 -4.46
CA LEU A 24 4.32 3.47 -4.46
C LEU A 24 3.88 3.92 -3.06
N ALA A 25 4.18 3.13 -2.03
CA ALA A 25 3.87 3.51 -0.66
C ALA A 25 4.66 4.74 -0.18
N PHE A 26 5.94 4.86 -0.57
CA PHE A 26 6.73 6.07 -0.30
C PHE A 26 6.16 7.31 -1.00
N ILE A 27 5.70 7.17 -2.25
CA ILE A 27 5.04 8.28 -2.97
C ILE A 27 3.76 8.70 -2.22
N CYS A 28 2.96 7.74 -1.74
CA CYS A 28 1.77 8.05 -0.95
C CYS A 28 2.12 8.79 0.36
N ILE A 29 3.18 8.37 1.07
CA ILE A 29 3.66 9.09 2.26
C ILE A 29 4.14 10.50 1.91
N ALA A 30 4.90 10.65 0.82
CA ALA A 30 5.41 11.94 0.39
C ALA A 30 4.27 12.91 0.09
N LEU A 31 3.25 12.45 -0.64
CA LEU A 31 2.04 13.23 -0.92
C LEU A 31 1.29 13.60 0.37
N LEU A 32 1.13 12.65 1.30
CA LEU A 32 0.47 12.89 2.59
C LEU A 32 1.17 13.97 3.38
N ARG A 33 2.50 13.90 3.48
CA ARG A 33 3.31 14.81 4.29
C ARG A 33 3.50 16.17 3.63
N HIS A 34 3.67 16.21 2.32
CA HIS A 34 3.92 17.47 1.60
C HIS A 34 2.65 18.32 1.49
N TYR A 35 1.51 17.69 1.18
CA TYR A 35 0.23 18.39 1.00
C TYR A 35 -0.64 18.41 2.26
N ASN A 36 -0.13 17.89 3.40
CA ASN A 36 -0.87 17.72 4.66
C ASN A 36 -2.31 17.21 4.44
N LEU A 37 -2.40 16.14 3.64
CA LEU A 37 -3.69 15.60 3.21
C LEU A 37 -4.42 15.01 4.40
N HIS A 38 -5.65 15.46 4.60
CA HIS A 38 -6.57 14.94 5.59
C HIS A 38 -7.57 14.02 4.89
N PHE A 39 -7.64 12.73 5.24
CA PHE A 39 -8.62 11.79 4.68
C PHE A 39 -10.00 11.98 5.33
N GLY A 40 -10.48 13.23 5.32
CA GLY A 40 -11.61 13.70 6.12
C GLY A 40 -11.27 15.02 6.79
N GLY A 41 -11.54 16.14 6.12
CA GLY A 41 -11.48 17.49 6.65
C GLY A 41 -12.81 18.26 6.53
N GLU A 42 -13.36 18.62 7.69
CA GLU A 42 -14.12 19.84 8.03
C GLU A 42 -15.46 20.24 7.37
N GLY A 43 -16.00 19.50 6.39
CA GLY A 43 -17.16 20.01 5.62
C GLY A 43 -18.53 19.38 5.81
N GLY A 44 -18.67 18.24 6.48
CA GLY A 44 -19.90 17.42 6.44
C GLY A 44 -20.57 17.25 7.79
N TRP A 45 -21.91 17.17 7.80
CA TRP A 45 -22.79 16.87 8.96
C TRP A 45 -22.58 15.45 9.54
N GLY A 46 -21.33 15.03 9.75
CA GLY A 46 -20.96 13.81 10.43
C GLY A 46 -20.47 14.10 11.84
N SER A 47 -20.82 13.24 12.79
CA SER A 47 -20.22 13.21 14.14
C SER A 47 -18.69 13.31 14.04
N SER A 48 -18.07 14.20 14.81
CA SER A 48 -16.62 14.43 14.85
C SER A 48 -15.78 13.16 15.04
N GLN A 49 -16.38 12.08 15.56
CA GLN A 49 -15.72 10.78 15.71
C GLN A 49 -15.54 10.04 14.36
N SER A 50 -16.55 10.07 13.49
CA SER A 50 -16.49 9.41 12.17
C SER A 50 -15.43 9.98 11.22
N LEU A 51 -15.10 11.26 11.41
CA LEU A 51 -14.08 11.98 10.62
C LEU A 51 -12.65 11.60 11.07
N LEU A 52 -12.46 11.47 12.38
CA LEU A 52 -11.22 10.95 12.97
C LEU A 52 -10.96 9.50 12.55
N ASP A 53 -12.00 8.66 12.55
CA ASP A 53 -11.89 7.26 12.16
C ASP A 53 -11.45 7.10 10.70
N ARG A 54 -12.04 7.87 9.77
CA ARG A 54 -11.65 7.87 8.35
C ARG A 54 -10.20 8.31 8.14
N ARG A 55 -9.76 9.35 8.87
CA ARG A 55 -8.36 9.81 8.83
C ARG A 55 -7.39 8.75 9.33
N LEU A 56 -7.72 8.10 10.45
CA LEU A 56 -6.91 7.04 11.03
C LEU A 56 -6.82 5.84 10.08
N VAL A 57 -7.93 5.42 9.47
CA VAL A 57 -7.95 4.31 8.51
C VAL A 57 -7.07 4.61 7.29
N GLY A 58 -7.12 5.82 6.73
CA GLY A 58 -6.26 6.22 5.60
C GLY A 58 -4.76 6.20 5.94
N ILE A 59 -4.38 6.74 7.10
CA ILE A 59 -2.99 6.73 7.57
C ILE A 59 -2.51 5.29 7.85
N ILE A 60 -3.34 4.47 8.49
CA ILE A 60 -3.02 3.07 8.78
C ILE A 60 -2.91 2.26 7.48
N ALA A 61 -3.74 2.53 6.47
CA ALA A 61 -3.65 1.86 5.17
C ALA A 61 -2.29 2.13 4.48
N ILE A 62 -1.81 3.38 4.51
CA ILE A 62 -0.49 3.72 3.95
C ILE A 62 0.64 3.12 4.79
N GLY A 63 0.55 3.22 6.13
CA GLY A 63 1.57 2.68 7.04
C GLY A 63 1.68 1.15 6.99
N SER A 64 0.54 0.45 6.91
CA SER A 64 0.48 -1.02 6.83
C SER A 64 1.13 -1.55 5.56
N SER A 65 1.02 -0.82 4.44
CA SER A 65 1.67 -1.18 3.18
C SER A 65 3.19 -1.31 3.32
N ILE A 66 3.84 -0.34 3.99
CA ILE A 66 5.29 -0.40 4.23
C ILE A 66 5.66 -1.47 5.25
N LEU A 67 4.87 -1.59 6.33
CA LEU A 67 5.08 -2.60 7.37
C LEU A 67 4.94 -4.03 6.84
N ILE A 68 4.18 -4.25 5.77
CA ILE A 68 4.02 -5.57 5.16
C ILE A 68 5.11 -5.82 4.11
N SER A 69 5.37 -4.88 3.19
CA SER A 69 6.35 -5.10 2.12
C SER A 69 7.79 -5.16 2.58
N LEU A 70 8.19 -4.40 3.62
CA LEU A 70 9.58 -4.41 4.10
C LEU A 70 9.98 -5.78 4.70
N PRO A 71 9.26 -6.35 5.70
CA PRO A 71 9.58 -7.67 6.24
C PRO A 71 9.51 -8.77 5.18
N LEU A 72 8.57 -8.70 4.24
CA LEU A 72 8.49 -9.67 3.13
C LEU A 72 9.71 -9.58 2.21
N LEU A 73 10.21 -8.38 1.93
CA LEU A 73 11.44 -8.19 1.16
C LEU A 73 12.67 -8.70 1.92
N PHE A 74 12.77 -8.41 3.22
CA PHE A 74 13.82 -8.95 4.09
C PHE A 74 13.78 -10.48 4.16
N ALA A 75 12.59 -11.07 4.29
CA ALA A 75 12.41 -12.51 4.26
C ALA A 75 12.89 -13.09 2.92
N TYR A 76 12.57 -12.47 1.79
CA TYR A 76 13.03 -12.89 0.47
C TYR A 76 14.56 -12.82 0.29
N ILE A 77 15.21 -11.82 0.90
CA ILE A 77 16.67 -11.62 0.80
C ILE A 77 17.43 -12.57 1.74
N PHE A 78 16.92 -12.84 2.94
CA PHE A 78 17.65 -13.53 4.00
C PHE A 78 17.18 -14.96 4.31
N PHE A 79 15.93 -15.29 3.99
CA PHE A 79 15.33 -16.60 4.27
C PHE A 79 14.85 -17.27 2.98
N ALA A 80 15.50 -18.35 2.58
CA ALA A 80 15.17 -19.12 1.37
C ALA A 80 13.82 -19.87 1.44
N HIS A 81 13.06 -19.77 2.54
CA HIS A 81 11.80 -20.47 2.74
C HIS A 81 10.77 -19.59 3.43
N SER A 82 10.19 -18.65 2.67
CA SER A 82 8.94 -17.97 3.01
C SER A 82 7.78 -18.96 2.79
N SER A 83 6.86 -19.08 3.76
CA SER A 83 5.65 -19.89 3.58
C SER A 83 4.68 -19.14 2.67
N ASN A 84 4.48 -19.66 1.45
CA ASN A 84 3.68 -19.01 0.39
C ASN A 84 2.29 -18.55 0.84
N LEU A 85 1.63 -19.33 1.70
CA LEU A 85 0.29 -19.00 2.16
C LEU A 85 0.27 -17.73 3.02
N LEU A 86 1.25 -17.56 3.90
CA LEU A 86 1.35 -16.36 4.74
C LEU A 86 1.61 -15.12 3.90
N GLU A 87 2.50 -15.22 2.92
CA GLU A 87 2.78 -14.14 1.97
C GLU A 87 1.54 -13.71 1.18
N VAL A 88 0.78 -14.67 0.66
CA VAL A 88 -0.49 -14.41 -0.03
C VAL A 88 -1.49 -13.72 0.88
N LEU A 89 -1.63 -14.17 2.13
CA LEU A 89 -2.54 -13.53 3.09
C LEU A 89 -2.11 -12.11 3.44
N TYR A 90 -0.81 -11.85 3.62
CA TYR A 90 -0.29 -10.51 3.86
C TYR A 90 -0.48 -9.58 2.66
N CYS A 91 -0.20 -10.05 1.43
CA CYS A 91 -0.47 -9.26 0.24
C CYS A 91 -1.97 -9.01 0.04
N PHE A 92 -2.83 -9.98 0.35
CA PHE A 92 -4.28 -9.82 0.24
C PHE A 92 -4.84 -8.79 1.24
N THR A 93 -4.38 -8.84 2.50
CA THR A 93 -4.75 -7.85 3.52
C THR A 93 -4.25 -6.45 3.15
N ALA A 94 -3.00 -6.32 2.67
CA ALA A 94 -2.47 -5.07 2.16
C ALA A 94 -3.27 -4.53 0.96
N CYS A 95 -3.72 -5.41 0.07
CA CYS A 95 -4.58 -5.06 -1.06
C CYS A 95 -5.90 -4.44 -0.58
N ILE A 96 -6.63 -5.12 0.32
CA ILE A 96 -7.91 -4.62 0.85
C ILE A 96 -7.74 -3.27 1.54
N MET A 97 -6.70 -3.12 2.36
CA MET A 97 -6.41 -1.87 3.05
C MET A 97 -6.11 -0.72 2.09
N ASN A 98 -5.33 -0.97 1.03
CA ASN A 98 -5.04 0.04 0.01
C ASN A 98 -6.27 0.42 -0.83
N VAL A 99 -7.14 -0.53 -1.20
CA VAL A 99 -8.42 -0.22 -1.88
C VAL A 99 -9.32 0.61 -0.97
N THR A 100 -9.40 0.24 0.31
CA THR A 100 -10.24 0.94 1.29
C THR A 100 -9.73 2.37 1.52
N GLY A 101 -8.43 2.55 1.79
CA GLY A 101 -7.85 3.88 1.96
C GLY A 101 -7.88 4.72 0.69
N GLY A 102 -7.64 4.11 -0.48
CA GLY A 102 -7.68 4.79 -1.78
C GLY A 102 -9.08 5.25 -2.16
N SER A 103 -10.10 4.41 -1.97
CA SER A 103 -11.50 4.79 -2.20
C SER A 103 -11.97 5.89 -1.26
N MET A 104 -11.58 5.85 0.02
CA MET A 104 -11.88 6.93 0.98
C MET A 104 -11.21 8.25 0.59
N ALA A 105 -9.96 8.21 0.09
CA ALA A 105 -9.28 9.40 -0.40
C ALA A 105 -9.99 10.00 -1.62
N ILE A 106 -10.34 9.16 -2.61
CA ILE A 106 -11.06 9.61 -3.80
C ILE A 106 -12.43 10.15 -3.41
N ASP A 107 -13.21 9.44 -2.60
CA ASP A 107 -14.54 9.89 -2.12
C ASP A 107 -14.46 11.24 -1.40
N HIS A 108 -13.41 11.45 -0.60
CA HIS A 108 -13.23 12.72 0.10
C HIS A 108 -12.91 13.88 -0.84
N TYR A 109 -11.96 13.70 -1.75
CA TYR A 109 -11.46 14.79 -2.60
C TYR A 109 -12.28 14.98 -3.89
N ASN A 110 -13.08 13.99 -4.30
CA ASN A 110 -13.90 14.06 -5.50
C ASN A 110 -14.97 15.15 -5.34
N GLY A 111 -15.01 16.10 -6.29
CA GLY A 111 -15.98 17.18 -6.29
C GLY A 111 -15.72 18.34 -5.33
N GLN A 112 -14.59 18.35 -4.60
CA GLN A 112 -14.21 19.46 -3.68
C GLN A 112 -13.60 20.70 -4.36
N GLY A 113 -13.57 20.75 -5.70
CA GLY A 113 -13.02 21.87 -6.48
C GLY A 113 -11.68 21.54 -7.15
N ASP A 114 -11.00 22.57 -7.68
CA ASP A 114 -9.80 22.41 -8.53
C ASP A 114 -8.50 22.88 -7.86
N THR A 115 -8.40 22.74 -6.54
CA THR A 115 -7.18 23.11 -5.80
C THR A 115 -6.09 22.05 -5.97
N GLU A 116 -4.83 22.47 -5.84
CA GLU A 116 -3.67 21.58 -5.96
C GLU A 116 -3.69 20.47 -4.89
N THR A 117 -4.22 20.77 -3.70
CA THR A 117 -4.40 19.79 -2.62
C THR A 117 -5.44 18.72 -2.96
N VAL A 118 -6.55 19.10 -3.60
CA VAL A 118 -7.58 18.16 -4.05
C VAL A 118 -7.04 17.25 -5.14
N LYS A 119 -6.29 17.80 -6.11
CA LYS A 119 -5.62 17.01 -7.14
C LYS A 119 -4.60 16.03 -6.54
N ALA A 120 -3.80 16.48 -5.59
CA ALA A 120 -2.84 15.63 -4.89
C ALA A 120 -3.53 14.52 -4.06
N GLY A 121 -4.65 14.82 -3.41
CA GLY A 121 -5.46 13.84 -2.67
C GLY A 121 -6.10 12.78 -3.57
N MET A 122 -6.65 13.19 -4.72
CA MET A 122 -7.15 12.25 -5.72
C MET A 122 -6.02 11.41 -6.33
N ALA A 123 -4.88 12.02 -6.66
CA ALA A 123 -3.72 11.32 -7.18
C ALA A 123 -3.19 10.27 -6.19
N MET A 124 -3.11 10.61 -4.90
CA MET A 124 -2.77 9.67 -3.85
C MET A 124 -3.76 8.49 -3.80
N GLY A 125 -5.07 8.76 -3.83
CA GLY A 125 -6.09 7.71 -3.82
C GLY A 125 -5.94 6.74 -5.00
N CYS A 126 -5.69 7.28 -6.21
CA CYS A 126 -5.38 6.48 -7.39
C CYS A 126 -4.10 5.66 -7.22
N MET A 127 -3.03 6.25 -6.64
CA MET A 127 -1.78 5.55 -6.37
C MET A 127 -1.95 4.41 -5.37
N MET A 128 -2.80 4.57 -4.35
CA MET A 128 -3.16 3.49 -3.43
C MET A 128 -3.90 2.36 -4.14
N ILE A 129 -4.84 2.66 -5.04
CA ILE A 129 -5.53 1.62 -5.83
C ILE A 129 -4.55 0.88 -6.75
N ILE A 130 -3.64 1.60 -7.41
CA ILE A 130 -2.58 0.97 -8.20
C ILE A 130 -1.74 0.06 -7.31
N ASN A 131 -1.35 0.52 -6.13
CA ASN A 131 -0.58 -0.27 -5.18
C ASN A 131 -1.32 -1.56 -4.76
N ALA A 132 -2.64 -1.47 -4.54
CA ALA A 132 -3.47 -2.64 -4.25
C ALA A 132 -3.46 -3.67 -5.38
N LEU A 133 -3.52 -3.23 -6.64
CA LEU A 133 -3.41 -4.13 -7.80
C LEU A 133 -2.04 -4.83 -7.83
N VAL A 134 -0.96 -4.12 -7.51
CA VAL A 134 0.37 -4.73 -7.43
C VAL A 134 0.45 -5.78 -6.33
N TYR A 135 -0.17 -5.54 -5.16
CA TYR A 135 -0.29 -6.56 -4.10
C TYR A 135 -1.11 -7.77 -4.55
N LEU A 136 -2.20 -7.56 -5.30
CA LEU A 136 -3.04 -8.64 -5.81
C LEU A 136 -2.29 -9.50 -6.83
N ILE A 137 -1.51 -8.88 -7.71
CA ILE A 137 -0.65 -9.59 -8.68
C ILE A 137 0.45 -10.35 -7.94
N ASP A 138 1.07 -9.77 -6.91
CA ASP A 138 2.08 -10.45 -6.09
C ASP A 138 1.47 -11.66 -5.35
N ALA A 139 0.26 -11.52 -4.80
CA ALA A 139 -0.48 -12.62 -4.21
C ALA A 139 -0.76 -13.74 -5.22
N GLY A 140 -1.23 -13.41 -6.44
CA GLY A 140 -1.49 -14.39 -7.48
C GLY A 140 -0.22 -15.08 -8.01
N THR A 141 0.87 -14.33 -8.18
CA THR A 141 2.14 -14.84 -8.70
C THR A 141 2.93 -15.64 -7.65
N GLY A 142 2.83 -15.30 -6.36
CA GLY A 142 3.37 -16.09 -5.26
C GLY A 142 2.81 -17.52 -5.20
N THR A 143 1.54 -17.71 -5.59
CA THR A 143 0.95 -19.06 -5.78
C THR A 143 1.42 -19.79 -7.04
N ILE A 144 1.74 -19.08 -8.13
CA ILE A 144 2.08 -19.67 -9.43
C ILE A 144 3.56 -20.08 -9.50
N ALA A 145 4.46 -19.33 -8.84
CA ALA A 145 5.90 -19.59 -8.87
C ALA A 145 6.32 -20.89 -8.18
N ASN A 146 5.45 -21.53 -7.39
CA ASN A 146 5.72 -22.75 -6.65
C ASN A 146 5.06 -24.03 -7.22
N ARG A 147 4.55 -23.99 -8.46
CA ARG A 147 4.11 -25.19 -9.21
C ARG A 147 5.23 -25.86 -10.02
N LYS A 148 6.50 -25.75 -9.59
CA LYS A 148 7.61 -26.50 -10.18
C LYS A 148 8.39 -27.24 -9.12
#